data_AF-A0A956X676-F1
#
_entry.id   AF-A0A956X676-F1
#
_cell.length_a   1.000
_cell.length_b   1.000
_cell.length_c   1.000
_cell.angle_alpha   90.00
_cell.angle_beta   90.00
_cell.angle_gamma   90.00
#
_symmetry.space_group_name_H-M   'P 1'
#
loop_
_entity.id
_entity.type
_entity.pdbx_description
1 polymer ?
#
loop_
_entity_poly.entity_id
_entity_poly.type
_entity_poly.pdbx_seq_one_letter_code
_entity_poly.pdbx_strand_id
1 'polypeptide(L)'
;MSVRDDLPILEFETGAALRAWLEEHHRTSPGMWLRIYKKNAGRRSVTFEEVLDEGLCFGWSESTRRRYDEVSYLQKFTPRRSVGTQSPRNLARAELLVAQGKMKPAGLLALGKNIKE
;
A
#
# COMPACT_ATOMS: atom_id res chain seq x y z
N MET A 1 4.72 11.31 21.71
CA MET A 1 4.58 10.14 20.82
C MET A 1 3.51 10.47 19.78
N SER A 2 3.81 10.36 18.50
CA SER A 2 2.80 10.63 17.46
C SER A 2 1.83 9.45 17.42
N VAL A 3 0.52 9.71 17.38
CA VAL A 3 -0.59 8.74 17.18
C VAL A 3 -0.34 7.74 16.04
N ARG A 4 0.65 8.00 15.18
CA ARG A 4 1.06 7.17 14.04
C ARG A 4 2.07 6.07 14.38
N ASP A 5 2.61 5.99 15.58
CA ASP A 5 3.42 4.84 16.01
C ASP A 5 2.55 3.69 16.55
N ASP A 6 1.31 3.98 16.99
CA ASP A 6 0.35 3.01 17.53
C ASP A 6 -0.56 2.37 16.46
N LEU A 7 -0.10 2.31 15.20
CA LEU A 7 -0.85 1.65 14.14
C LEU A 7 -0.87 0.12 14.37
N PRO A 8 -1.96 -0.58 14.04
CA PRO A 8 -2.01 -2.03 14.17
C PRO A 8 -0.98 -2.69 13.25
N ILE A 9 -0.40 -3.80 13.69
CA ILE A 9 0.43 -4.66 12.86
C ILE A 9 -0.47 -5.68 12.17
N LEU A 10 -0.47 -5.69 10.84
CA LEU A 10 -1.26 -6.61 10.02
C LEU A 10 -0.34 -7.35 9.05
N GLU A 11 -0.74 -8.55 8.63
CA GLU A 11 0.00 -9.38 7.68
C GLU A 11 -0.96 -9.99 6.65
N PHE A 12 -0.48 -10.13 5.41
CA PHE A 12 -1.26 -10.70 4.30
C PHE A 12 -0.37 -11.63 3.48
N GLU A 13 -0.93 -12.75 3.03
CA GLU A 13 -0.19 -13.73 2.25
C GLU A 13 -0.01 -13.34 0.77
N THR A 14 -0.92 -12.52 0.23
CA THR A 14 -0.98 -12.15 -1.20
C THR A 14 -1.48 -10.72 -1.39
N GLY A 15 -1.17 -10.11 -2.54
CA GLY A 15 -1.71 -8.80 -2.92
C GLY A 15 -3.24 -8.79 -2.95
N ALA A 16 -3.88 -9.90 -3.34
CA ALA A 16 -5.33 -10.04 -3.34
C ALA A 16 -5.93 -9.96 -1.92
N ALA A 17 -5.27 -10.56 -0.92
CA ALA A 17 -5.72 -10.47 0.47
C ALA A 17 -5.58 -9.03 1.02
N LEU A 18 -4.46 -8.36 0.70
CA LEU A 18 -4.28 -6.94 1.03
C LEU A 18 -5.35 -6.07 0.34
N ARG A 19 -5.65 -6.35 -0.93
CA ARG A 19 -6.67 -5.65 -1.69
C ARG A 19 -8.05 -5.79 -1.06
N ALA A 20 -8.46 -7.00 -0.70
CA ALA A 20 -9.75 -7.23 -0.03
C ALA A 20 -9.88 -6.39 1.24
N TRP A 21 -8.81 -6.34 2.06
CA TRP A 21 -8.78 -5.47 3.23
C TRP A 21 -8.88 -3.98 2.87
N LEU A 22 -8.17 -3.53 1.84
CA LEU A 22 -8.26 -2.14 1.38
C LEU A 22 -9.65 -1.79 0.86
N GLU A 23 -10.35 -2.69 0.17
CA GLU A 23 -11.72 -2.43 -0.30
C GLU A 23 -12.66 -2.05 0.84
N GLU A 24 -12.51 -2.68 2.00
CA GLU A 24 -13.33 -2.42 3.19
C GLU A 24 -12.82 -1.23 4.02
N HIS A 25 -11.50 -1.05 4.13
CA HIS A 25 -10.91 -0.17 5.16
C HIS A 25 -10.20 1.08 4.63
N HIS A 26 -9.98 1.22 3.32
CA HIS A 26 -9.11 2.28 2.77
C HIS A 26 -9.56 3.72 3.12
N ARG A 27 -10.84 3.93 3.41
CA ARG A 27 -11.41 5.25 3.74
C ARG A 27 -11.46 5.57 5.23
N THR A 28 -11.49 4.55 6.08
CA THR A 28 -11.77 4.69 7.51
C THR A 28 -10.54 4.40 8.36
N SER A 29 -9.61 3.57 7.87
CA SER A 29 -8.40 3.22 8.61
C SER A 29 -7.36 4.34 8.57
N PRO A 30 -6.71 4.67 9.71
CA PRO A 30 -5.58 5.59 9.73
C PRO A 30 -4.29 4.97 9.15
N GLY A 31 -4.30 3.67 8.85
CA GLY A 31 -3.18 2.92 8.31
C GLY A 31 -2.81 1.70 9.15
N MET A 32 -1.68 1.08 8.80
CA MET A 32 -1.13 -0.10 9.47
C MET A 32 0.41 -0.10 9.42
N TRP A 33 1.00 -0.91 10.29
CA TRP A 33 2.31 -1.49 10.06
C TRP A 33 2.14 -2.83 9.37
N LEU A 34 2.44 -2.89 8.08
CA LEU A 34 2.35 -4.12 7.32
C LEU A 34 3.58 -4.99 7.58
N ARG A 35 3.40 -6.14 8.22
CA ARG A 35 4.47 -7.12 8.41
C ARG A 35 4.67 -7.91 7.11
N ILE A 36 5.90 -7.86 6.62
CA ILE A 36 6.31 -8.54 5.39
C ILE A 36 7.40 -9.54 5.72
N TYR A 37 7.17 -10.80 5.36
CA TYR A 37 8.15 -11.87 5.53
C TYR A 37 9.19 -11.84 4.41
N LYS A 38 10.45 -12.10 4.78
CA LYS A 38 11.55 -12.27 3.82
C LYS A 38 11.36 -13.56 3.03
N LYS A 39 11.91 -13.62 1.82
CA LYS A 39 11.77 -14.79 0.92
C LYS A 39 12.19 -16.12 1.55
N ASN A 40 13.16 -16.10 2.46
CA ASN A 40 13.69 -17.28 3.16
C ASN A 40 12.97 -17.62 4.48
N ALA A 41 11.87 -16.95 4.80
CA ALA A 41 11.15 -17.16 6.06
C ALA A 41 10.30 -18.44 6.10
N GLY A 42 10.14 -19.14 4.97
CA GLY A 42 9.25 -20.30 4.87
C GLY A 42 7.75 -19.97 4.98
N ARG A 43 7.39 -18.68 5.01
CA ARG A 43 6.01 -18.19 5.12
C ARG A 43 5.64 -17.34 3.91
N ARG A 44 4.43 -17.54 3.38
CA ARG A 44 3.88 -16.69 2.32
C ARG A 44 3.62 -15.28 2.84
N SER A 45 3.88 -14.29 2.01
CA SER A 45 3.70 -12.88 2.33
C SER A 45 3.56 -12.09 1.05
N VAL A 46 2.79 -11.01 1.12
CA VAL A 46 2.83 -9.96 0.09
C VAL A 46 4.26 -9.57 -0.23
N THR A 47 4.53 -9.43 -1.52
CA THR A 47 5.75 -8.81 -2.04
C THR A 47 5.68 -7.30 -1.87
N PHE A 48 6.84 -6.64 -1.85
CA PHE A 48 6.85 -5.17 -1.80
C PHE A 48 6.19 -4.58 -3.05
N GLU A 49 6.32 -5.24 -4.19
CA GLU A 49 5.69 -4.85 -5.44
C GLU A 49 4.17 -4.88 -5.37
N GLU A 50 3.58 -5.93 -4.78
CA GLU A 50 2.13 -6.01 -4.55
C GLU A 50 1.66 -4.90 -3.59
N VAL A 51 2.41 -4.63 -2.52
CA VAL A 51 2.08 -3.53 -1.58
C VAL A 51 2.08 -2.18 -2.28
N LEU A 52 3.06 -1.93 -3.14
CA LEU A 52 3.13 -0.70 -3.93
C LEU A 52 1.95 -0.60 -4.90
N ASP A 53 1.61 -1.67 -5.62
CA ASP A 53 0.53 -1.65 -6.62
C ASP A 53 -0.84 -1.46 -5.97
N GLU A 54 -1.14 -2.18 -4.89
CA GLU A 54 -2.38 -1.97 -4.16
C GLU A 54 -2.40 -0.60 -3.46
N GLY A 55 -1.26 -0.14 -2.95
CA GLY A 55 -1.11 1.22 -2.45
C GLY A 55 -1.52 2.27 -3.49
N LEU A 56 -0.99 2.17 -4.71
CA LEU A 56 -1.37 3.06 -5.80
C LEU A 56 -2.86 2.97 -6.13
N CYS A 57 -3.42 1.75 -6.19
CA CYS A 57 -4.83 1.54 -6.53
C CYS A 57 -5.79 2.26 -5.58
N PHE A 58 -5.48 2.32 -4.28
CA PHE A 58 -6.38 2.86 -3.25
C PHE A 58 -5.98 4.25 -2.73
N GLY A 59 -4.92 4.87 -3.27
CA GLY A 59 -4.43 6.17 -2.80
C GLY A 59 -3.67 6.07 -1.47
N TRP A 60 -3.06 4.92 -1.22
CA TRP A 60 -2.24 4.61 -0.06
C TRP A 60 -0.75 4.65 -0.43
N SER A 61 0.10 4.68 0.59
CA SER A 61 1.55 4.67 0.43
C SER A 61 2.24 3.96 1.57
N GLU A 62 3.25 3.22 1.17
CA GLU A 62 4.35 2.73 1.95
C GLU A 62 5.36 3.85 2.26
N SER A 63 5.89 3.89 3.47
CA SER A 63 6.92 4.88 3.87
C SER A 63 8.04 4.24 4.69
N THR A 64 8.03 4.44 6.00
CA THR A 64 9.08 3.96 6.90
C THR A 64 9.11 2.43 6.94
N ARG A 65 10.29 1.85 6.74
CA ARG A 65 10.56 0.45 7.00
C ARG A 65 11.27 0.30 8.35
N ARG A 66 10.90 -0.69 9.16
CA ARG A 66 11.55 -1.05 10.43
C ARG A 66 11.79 -2.56 10.48
N ARG A 67 12.91 -3.00 11.04
CA ARG A 67 13.11 -4.43 11.36
C ARG A 67 12.08 -4.84 12.42
N TYR A 68 11.49 -6.02 12.27
CA TYR A 68 10.58 -6.58 13.27
C TYR A 68 11.25 -7.74 14.01
N ASP A 69 11.70 -8.75 13.24
CA ASP A 69 12.42 -9.91 13.75
C ASP A 69 13.48 -10.37 12.73
N GLU A 70 13.96 -11.60 12.85
CA GLU A 70 14.98 -12.16 11.96
C GLU A 70 14.45 -12.45 10.55
N VAL A 71 13.16 -12.77 10.43
CA VAL A 71 12.54 -13.29 9.20
C VAL A 71 11.55 -12.30 8.58
N SER A 72 11.29 -11.17 9.20
CA SER A 72 10.30 -10.18 8.76
C SER A 72 10.66 -8.74 9.12
N TYR A 73 9.99 -7.80 8.45
CA TYR A 73 10.10 -6.38 8.70
C TYR A 73 8.70 -5.74 8.67
N LEU A 74 8.56 -4.58 9.31
CA LEU A 74 7.35 -3.77 9.22
C LEU A 74 7.53 -2.68 8.17
N GLN A 75 6.54 -2.52 7.31
CA GLN A 75 6.41 -1.45 6.34
C GLN A 75 5.24 -0.57 6.75
N LYS A 76 5.50 0.70 7.09
CA LYS A 76 4.43 1.64 7.40
C LYS A 76 3.62 1.87 6.13
N PHE A 77 2.32 1.64 6.22
CA PHE A 77 1.40 1.71 5.08
C PHE A 77 0.15 2.48 5.47
N THR A 78 -0.06 3.65 4.87
CA THR A 78 -1.08 4.62 5.31
C THR A 78 -1.73 5.30 4.11
N PRO A 79 -2.94 5.86 4.25
CA PRO A 79 -3.51 6.78 3.26
C PRO A 79 -2.55 7.92 2.93
N ARG A 80 -2.44 8.31 1.65
CA ARG A 80 -1.65 9.48 1.24
C ARG A 80 -2.32 10.75 1.75
N ARG A 81 -1.51 11.67 2.30
CA ARG A 81 -1.97 12.98 2.78
C ARG A 81 -1.80 14.09 1.76
N SER A 82 -0.81 13.98 0.87
CA SER A 82 -0.56 14.95 -0.18
C SER A 82 -0.83 14.33 -1.54
N VAL A 83 -1.46 15.12 -2.40
CA VAL A 83 -1.61 14.83 -3.82
C VAL A 83 -0.31 15.27 -4.52
N GLY A 84 0.20 14.48 -5.47
CA GLY A 84 1.09 15.01 -6.50
C GLY A 84 2.62 14.85 -6.37
N THR A 85 3.17 14.22 -5.32
CA THR A 85 4.59 13.77 -5.37
C THR A 85 4.66 12.30 -5.80
N GLN A 86 4.89 12.08 -7.09
CA GLN A 86 4.94 10.74 -7.69
C GLN A 86 6.28 10.56 -8.40
N SER A 87 7.00 9.48 -8.12
CA SER A 87 8.18 9.11 -8.89
C SER A 87 7.77 8.67 -10.30
N PRO A 88 8.65 8.78 -11.32
CA PRO A 88 8.38 8.26 -12.67
C PRO A 88 7.97 6.77 -12.65
N ARG A 89 8.56 5.99 -11.73
CA ARG A 89 8.21 4.59 -11.51
C ARG A 89 6.76 4.41 -11.07
N ASN A 90 6.28 5.22 -10.14
CA ASN A 90 4.91 5.12 -9.63
C ASN A 90 3.88 5.56 -10.69
N LEU A 91 4.21 6.57 -11.50
CA LEU A 91 3.37 6.98 -12.63
C LEU A 91 3.25 5.88 -13.68
N ALA A 92 4.37 5.26 -14.08
CA ALA A 92 4.35 4.15 -15.03
C ALA A 92 3.55 2.94 -14.51
N ARG A 93 3.70 2.60 -13.22
CA ARG A 93 2.87 1.56 -12.58
C ARG A 93 1.40 1.92 -12.54
N ALA A 94 1.07 3.16 -12.17
CA ALA A 94 -0.30 3.62 -12.13
C ALA A 94 -0.99 3.52 -13.51
N GLU A 95 -0.28 3.85 -14.59
CA GLU A 95 -0.80 3.72 -15.95
C GLU A 95 -1.11 2.26 -16.31
N LEU A 96 -0.23 1.33 -15.95
CA LEU A 96 -0.50 -0.11 -16.12
C LEU A 96 -1.72 -0.56 -15.28
N LEU A 97 -1.84 -0.10 -14.04
CA LEU A 97 -2.95 -0.46 -13.16
C LEU A 97 -4.30 0.12 -13.62
N VAL A 98 -4.28 1.31 -14.24
CA VAL A 98 -5.45 1.89 -14.91
C VAL A 98 -5.83 1.06 -16.13
N ALA A 99 -4.87 0.71 -16.99
CA ALA A 99 -5.12 -0.13 -18.17
C ALA A 99 -5.66 -1.52 -17.79
N GLN A 100 -5.27 -2.05 -16.63
CA GLN A 100 -5.77 -3.32 -16.07
C GLN A 100 -7.14 -3.20 -15.37
N GLY A 101 -7.73 -2.00 -15.26
CA GLY A 101 -9.00 -1.78 -14.55
C GLY A 101 -8.92 -1.98 -13.03
N LYS A 102 -7.71 -1.99 -12.45
CA LYS A 102 -7.51 -2.22 -11.01
C LYS A 102 -7.57 -0.96 -10.16
N MET A 103 -7.29 0.18 -10.77
CA MET A 103 -7.24 1.48 -10.11
C MET A 103 -8.62 1.87 -9.55
N LYS A 104 -8.67 2.39 -8.31
CA LYS A 104 -9.90 2.91 -7.70
C LYS A 104 -9.93 4.44 -7.77
N PRO A 105 -11.11 5.08 -7.60
CA PRO A 105 -11.21 6.54 -7.58
C PRO A 105 -10.26 7.21 -6.57
N ALA A 106 -10.09 6.63 -5.38
CA ALA A 106 -9.17 7.14 -4.37
C ALA A 106 -7.70 7.16 -4.84
N GLY A 107 -7.28 6.14 -5.62
CA GLY A 107 -5.95 6.09 -6.23
C GLY A 107 -5.74 7.20 -7.25
N LEU A 108 -6.72 7.41 -8.14
CA LEU A 108 -6.67 8.47 -9.15
C LEU A 108 -6.57 9.87 -8.54
N LEU A 109 -7.40 10.13 -7.53
CA LEU A 109 -7.36 11.37 -6.76
C LEU A 109 -5.99 11.59 -6.12
N ALA A 110 -5.40 10.55 -5.53
CA ALA A 110 -4.07 10.64 -4.92
C ALA A 110 -2.94 10.89 -5.95
N LEU A 111 -3.14 10.48 -7.21
CA LEU A 111 -2.23 10.79 -8.33
C LEU A 111 -2.38 12.22 -8.85
N GLY A 112 -3.42 12.95 -8.44
CA GLY A 112 -3.76 14.26 -9.01
C GLY A 112 -4.31 14.15 -10.44
N LYS A 113 -4.65 12.94 -10.89
CA LYS A 113 -5.32 12.73 -12.16
C LYS A 113 -6.83 12.74 -11.89
N ASN A 114 -7.47 13.89 -12.13
CA ASN A 114 -8.91 13.90 -12.36
C ASN A 114 -9.14 13.16 -13.68
N ILE A 115 -9.58 11.90 -13.62
CA ILE A 115 -10.18 11.28 -14.79
C ILE A 115 -11.47 12.06 -15.03
N LYS A 116 -11.45 12.96 -16.02
CA LYS A 116 -12.69 13.41 -16.63
C LYS A 116 -13.29 12.18 -17.29
N GLU A 117 -14.48 11.82 -16.83
CA GLU A 117 -15.39 10.89 -17.51
C GLU A 117 -15.61 11.32 -18.97
#